data_AF-A0A485KHQ9-F1
#
_entry.id   AF-A0A485KHQ9-F1
#
_cell.length_a   1.000
_cell.length_b   1.000
_cell.length_c   1.000
_cell.angle_alpha   90.00
_cell.angle_beta   90.00
_cell.angle_gamma   90.00
#
_symmetry.space_group_name_H-M   'P 1'
#
loop_
_entity.id
_entity.type
_entity.pdbx_description
1 polymer ?
#
loop_
_entity_poly.entity_id
_entity_poly.type
_entity_poly.pdbx_seq_one_letter_code
_entity_poly.pdbx_strand_id
1 'polypeptide(L)'
;MDKWYNLTETFKLHAWFNGHTHGFNHDIAKWNTHFFQNGAGGGIFSESSTMVATTDKVKTKWMAAGQPYGFLEMSFTKNWMKVQFVSFDQSWNFKGFNIADTVKGGIGRGHCWFVPKALDSPGVACKTSVDGAIGMPV
;
A
#
# COMPACT_ATOMS: atom_id res chain seq x y z
N MET A 1 9.64 16.17 -9.17
CA MET A 1 8.58 15.96 -8.15
C MET A 1 7.56 17.09 -8.10
N ASP A 2 7.95 18.37 -8.12
CA ASP A 2 6.99 19.47 -7.92
C ASP A 2 5.84 19.53 -8.94
N LYS A 3 6.07 19.18 -10.21
CA LYS A 3 4.98 19.08 -11.20
C LYS A 3 3.88 18.10 -10.76
N TRP A 4 4.27 16.97 -10.18
CA TRP A 4 3.33 15.95 -9.68
C TRP A 4 2.61 16.41 -8.43
N TYR A 5 3.32 17.05 -7.50
CA TYR A 5 2.71 17.64 -6.31
C TYR A 5 1.71 18.75 -6.66
N ASN A 6 2.08 19.65 -7.57
CA ASN A 6 1.18 20.70 -8.03
C ASN A 6 -0.07 20.11 -8.70
N LEU A 7 0.07 19.03 -9.48
CA LEU A 7 -1.07 18.36 -10.10
C LEU A 7 -2.01 17.78 -9.04
N THR A 8 -1.50 17.02 -8.08
CA THR A 8 -2.35 16.39 -7.06
C THR A 8 -3.02 17.41 -6.14
N GLU A 9 -2.33 18.50 -5.81
CA GLU A 9 -2.83 19.59 -4.98
C GLU A 9 -3.89 20.44 -5.70
N THR A 10 -3.64 20.80 -6.97
CA THR A 10 -4.51 21.68 -7.78
C THR A 10 -5.82 20.98 -8.08
N PHE A 11 -5.77 19.72 -8.51
CA PHE A 11 -6.94 18.97 -8.93
C PHE A 11 -7.57 18.14 -7.80
N LYS A 12 -7.07 18.27 -6.57
CA LYS A 12 -7.61 17.60 -5.38
C LYS A 12 -7.72 16.09 -5.58
N LEU A 13 -6.62 15.46 -6.01
CA LEU A 13 -6.58 14.01 -6.19
C LEU A 13 -6.66 13.32 -4.83
N HIS A 14 -7.58 12.38 -4.69
CA HIS A 14 -7.73 11.60 -3.45
C HIS A 14 -6.61 10.59 -3.27
N ALA A 15 -6.28 9.87 -4.34
CA ALA A 15 -5.27 8.82 -4.29
C ALA A 15 -4.52 8.69 -5.61
N TRP A 16 -3.26 8.31 -5.51
CA TRP A 16 -2.38 7.93 -6.62
C TRP A 16 -1.83 6.53 -6.33
N PHE A 17 -1.98 5.61 -7.28
CA PHE A 17 -1.49 4.24 -7.15
C PHE A 17 -0.37 4.01 -8.17
N ASN A 18 0.75 3.45 -7.72
CA ASN A 18 1.85 3.08 -8.61
C ASN A 18 2.45 1.72 -8.26
N GLY A 19 3.22 1.17 -9.19
CA GLY A 19 4.09 0.02 -8.98
C GLY A 19 5.55 0.42 -9.20
N HIS A 20 6.27 -0.36 -10.03
CA HIS A 20 7.69 -0.23 -10.36
C HIS A 20 8.65 -0.65 -9.24
N THR A 21 8.57 0.00 -8.08
CA THR A 21 9.31 -0.44 -6.89
C THR A 21 8.65 -1.68 -6.32
N HIS A 22 9.44 -2.72 -6.03
CA HIS A 22 8.95 -4.03 -5.59
C HIS A 22 8.49 -4.06 -4.12
N GLY A 23 7.68 -3.10 -3.68
CA GLY A 23 7.21 -3.05 -2.30
C GLY A 23 5.81 -2.44 -2.16
N PHE A 24 5.39 -2.24 -0.91
CA PHE A 24 4.15 -1.59 -0.55
C PHE A 24 4.36 -0.48 0.46
N ASN A 25 3.75 0.66 0.19
CA ASN A 25 3.72 1.77 1.13
C ASN A 25 2.43 2.58 0.98
N HIS A 26 2.25 3.47 1.94
CA HIS A 26 1.21 4.46 1.94
C HIS A 26 1.79 5.76 2.50
N ASP A 27 1.87 6.78 1.64
CA ASP A 27 2.29 8.12 1.99
C ASP A 27 1.13 9.11 1.87
N ILE A 28 1.18 10.21 2.63
CA ILE A 28 0.14 11.23 2.63
C ILE A 28 0.79 12.60 2.47
N ALA A 29 0.31 13.38 1.50
CA ALA A 29 0.70 14.77 1.34
C ALA A 29 0.03 15.71 2.35
N LYS A 30 0.61 16.88 2.58
CA LYS A 30 0.00 17.95 3.40
C LYS A 30 -1.39 18.38 2.92
N TRP A 31 -1.69 18.24 1.63
CA TRP A 31 -3.01 18.52 1.04
C TRP A 31 -3.91 17.27 0.96
N ASN A 32 -3.60 16.21 1.72
CA ASN A 32 -4.38 14.99 1.89
C ASN A 32 -4.51 14.08 0.66
N THR A 33 -3.71 14.26 -0.40
CA THR A 33 -3.56 13.21 -1.41
C THR A 33 -2.81 12.02 -0.81
N HIS A 34 -3.35 10.83 -1.05
CA HIS A 34 -2.75 9.55 -0.66
C HIS A 34 -1.91 8.98 -1.81
N PHE A 35 -0.70 8.51 -1.53
CA PHE A 35 0.15 7.80 -2.49
C PHE A 35 0.30 6.36 -2.01
N PHE A 36 -0.09 5.40 -2.84
CA PHE A 36 -0.04 3.98 -2.53
C PHE A 36 0.89 3.28 -3.52
N GLN A 37 1.96 2.70 -3.00
CA GLN A 37 2.80 1.78 -3.79
C GLN A 37 2.25 0.36 -3.68
N ASN A 38 2.11 -0.28 -4.83
CA ASN A 38 1.54 -1.61 -5.04
C ASN A 38 2.38 -2.38 -6.07
N GLY A 39 3.67 -2.62 -5.77
CA GLY A 39 4.61 -3.13 -6.76
C GLY A 39 5.17 -4.53 -6.52
N ALA A 40 4.93 -5.15 -5.37
CA ALA A 40 5.38 -6.52 -5.07
C ALA A 40 4.29 -7.58 -5.36
N GLY A 41 3.83 -7.64 -6.61
CA GLY A 41 2.72 -8.52 -7.03
C GLY A 41 3.07 -9.99 -7.31
N GLY A 42 4.34 -10.39 -7.29
CA GLY A 42 4.75 -11.80 -7.51
C GLY A 42 5.49 -12.12 -8.81
N GLY A 43 6.07 -11.12 -9.50
CA GLY A 43 6.72 -11.31 -10.80
C GLY A 43 8.21 -11.67 -10.77
N ILE A 44 8.96 -11.23 -9.75
CA ILE A 44 10.42 -11.46 -9.64
C ILE A 44 10.86 -11.64 -8.18
N PHE A 45 10.99 -10.55 -7.42
CA PHE A 45 11.30 -10.52 -5.99
C PHE A 45 10.53 -9.38 -5.30
N SER A 46 10.34 -9.47 -3.99
CA SER A 46 9.79 -8.39 -3.16
C SER A 46 10.92 -7.74 -2.34
N GLU A 47 10.79 -6.45 -2.09
CA GLU A 47 11.74 -5.63 -1.32
C GLU A 47 11.01 -4.82 -0.25
N SER A 48 11.73 -4.51 0.82
CA SER A 48 11.29 -3.52 1.79
C SER A 48 11.12 -2.17 1.09
N SER A 49 9.97 -1.52 1.30
CA SER A 49 9.80 -0.16 0.82
C SER A 49 10.70 0.80 1.60
N THR A 50 11.16 1.87 0.96
CA THR A 50 11.90 2.92 1.64
C THR A 50 10.95 3.99 2.13
N MET A 51 11.19 4.52 3.34
CA MET A 51 10.49 5.72 3.80
C MET A 51 10.82 6.87 2.87
N VAL A 52 9.84 7.71 2.58
CA VAL A 52 10.11 8.97 1.88
C VAL A 52 11.03 9.80 2.76
N ALA A 53 12.26 10.02 2.30
CA ALA A 53 13.23 10.86 2.98
C ALA A 53 12.67 12.28 3.11
N THR A 54 12.30 12.66 4.33
CA THR A 54 12.04 14.03 4.82
C THR A 54 11.79 15.08 3.74
N THR A 55 10.63 15.02 3.09
CA THR A 55 10.10 16.19 2.38
C THR A 55 9.10 16.86 3.30
N ASP A 56 9.07 18.19 3.33
CA ASP A 56 8.03 18.91 4.06
C ASP A 56 6.64 18.73 3.45
N LYS A 57 6.50 18.04 2.31
CA LYS A 57 5.24 17.93 1.56
C LYS A 57 4.54 16.59 1.77
N VAL A 58 5.28 15.50 1.95
CA VAL A 58 4.76 14.13 2.01
C VAL A 58 5.36 13.40 3.20
N LYS A 59 4.52 12.66 3.93
CA LYS A 59 4.94 11.80 5.05
C LYS A 59 4.49 10.37 4.83
N THR A 60 5.40 9.43 5.09
CA THR A 60 5.06 8.00 5.10
C THR A 60 4.16 7.69 6.28
N LYS A 61 2.99 7.14 5.99
CA LYS A 61 2.02 6.69 6.99
C LYS A 61 2.21 5.22 7.33
N TRP A 62 2.50 4.40 6.32
CA TRP A 62 2.76 2.98 6.48
C TRP A 62 3.70 2.48 5.39
N MET A 63 4.44 1.42 5.72
CA MET A 63 5.24 0.64 4.79
C MET A 63 5.15 -0.81 5.21
N ALA A 64 5.11 -1.72 4.24
CA ALA A 64 5.12 -3.15 4.54
C ALA A 64 6.44 -3.53 5.24
N ALA A 65 6.32 -4.31 6.31
CA ALA A 65 7.46 -4.90 6.99
C ALA A 65 7.96 -6.15 6.25
N GLY A 66 9.28 -6.30 6.14
CA GLY A 66 9.92 -7.39 5.39
C GLY A 66 9.71 -7.29 3.89
N GLN A 67 9.66 -8.43 3.22
CA GLN A 67 9.53 -8.54 1.76
C GLN A 67 8.25 -9.28 1.34
N PRO A 68 7.05 -8.81 1.71
CA PRO A 68 5.83 -9.56 1.41
C PRO A 68 5.46 -9.43 -0.06
N TYR A 69 4.83 -10.46 -0.60
CA TYR A 69 4.05 -10.37 -1.83
C TYR A 69 2.60 -10.06 -1.51
N GLY A 70 1.92 -9.35 -2.40
CA GLY A 70 0.52 -9.00 -2.16
C GLY A 70 -0.08 -8.08 -3.21
N PHE A 71 -1.19 -7.46 -2.84
CA PHE A 71 -1.93 -6.49 -3.64
C PHE A 71 -2.77 -5.56 -2.76
N LEU A 72 -3.30 -4.48 -3.33
CA LEU A 72 -4.24 -3.59 -2.66
C LEU A 72 -5.68 -3.86 -3.11
N GLU A 73 -6.58 -4.11 -2.16
CA GLU A 73 -8.03 -4.12 -2.38
C GLU A 73 -8.59 -2.70 -2.19
N MET A 74 -9.50 -2.29 -3.07
CA MET A 74 -10.21 -1.01 -2.97
C MET A 74 -11.71 -1.25 -2.88
N SER A 75 -12.40 -0.51 -2.01
CA SER A 75 -13.86 -0.47 -1.95
C SER A 75 -14.35 0.95 -1.71
N PHE A 76 -15.55 1.26 -2.22
CA PHE A 76 -16.04 2.63 -2.28
C PHE A 76 -17.43 2.75 -1.70
N THR A 77 -17.68 3.89 -1.07
CA THR A 77 -19.00 4.42 -0.77
C THR A 77 -19.11 5.81 -1.39
N LYS A 78 -20.26 6.47 -1.24
CA LYS A 78 -20.43 7.86 -1.70
C LYS A 78 -19.39 8.82 -1.10
N ASN A 79 -18.91 8.55 0.11
CA ASN A 79 -18.10 9.49 0.88
C ASN A 79 -16.68 9.00 1.20
N TRP A 80 -16.40 7.71 1.01
CA TRP A 80 -15.16 7.09 1.44
C TRP A 80 -14.66 6.08 0.43
N MET A 81 -13.36 6.09 0.18
CA MET A 81 -12.63 4.97 -0.40
C MET A 81 -11.89 4.25 0.73
N LYS A 82 -12.01 2.93 0.81
CA LYS A 82 -11.19 2.07 1.67
C LYS A 82 -10.12 1.43 0.81
N VAL A 83 -8.87 1.51 1.24
CA VAL A 83 -7.73 0.79 0.66
C VAL A 83 -7.24 -0.20 1.70
N GLN A 84 -7.03 -1.46 1.31
CA GLN A 84 -6.54 -2.50 2.21
C GLN A 84 -5.43 -3.31 1.55
N PHE A 85 -4.27 -3.36 2.20
CA PHE A 85 -3.19 -4.26 1.83
C PHE A 85 -3.58 -5.70 2.14
N VAL A 86 -3.37 -6.56 1.15
CA VAL A 86 -3.61 -7.98 1.21
C VAL A 86 -2.33 -8.70 0.83
N SER A 87 -1.87 -9.53 1.74
CA SER A 87 -0.77 -10.48 1.54
C SER A 87 -1.36 -11.89 1.69
N PHE A 88 -0.51 -12.89 1.57
CA PHE A 88 -0.90 -14.27 1.83
C PHE A 88 -0.79 -14.58 3.33
N ASP A 89 -1.36 -15.68 3.80
CA ASP A 89 -1.11 -16.14 5.17
C ASP A 89 0.23 -16.89 5.27
N GLN A 90 0.57 -17.37 6.47
CA GLN A 90 1.83 -18.07 6.73
C GLN A 90 1.91 -19.46 6.07
N SER A 91 0.82 -19.98 5.50
CA SER A 91 0.81 -21.27 4.80
C SER A 91 1.22 -21.15 3.33
N TRP A 92 1.21 -19.94 2.76
CA TRP A 92 1.65 -19.70 1.39
C TRP A 92 3.17 -19.65 1.29
N ASN A 93 3.76 -20.30 0.29
CA ASN A 93 5.21 -20.28 0.06
C ASN A 93 5.50 -20.25 -1.44
N PHE A 94 6.12 -19.16 -1.91
CA PHE A 94 6.54 -19.01 -3.30
C PHE A 94 7.85 -19.73 -3.56
N LYS A 95 7.83 -20.70 -4.49
CA LYS A 95 9.01 -21.50 -4.87
C LYS A 95 9.65 -21.02 -6.18
N GLY A 96 9.50 -19.73 -6.50
CA GLY A 96 10.08 -19.13 -7.70
C GLY A 96 9.40 -19.61 -8.97
N PHE A 97 10.19 -19.91 -10.01
CA PHE A 97 9.67 -20.26 -11.34
C PHE A 97 9.05 -21.67 -11.42
N ASN A 98 9.24 -22.52 -10.41
CA ASN A 98 8.54 -23.80 -10.34
C ASN A 98 7.17 -23.63 -9.67
N ILE A 99 6.15 -23.37 -10.49
CA ILE A 99 4.78 -23.20 -10.02
C ILE A 99 4.23 -24.45 -9.31
N ALA A 100 4.71 -25.65 -9.69
CA ALA A 100 4.25 -26.91 -9.10
C ALA A 100 4.64 -27.05 -7.62
N ASP A 101 5.76 -26.42 -7.21
CA ASP A 101 6.25 -26.48 -5.84
C ASP A 101 5.67 -25.35 -4.97
N THR A 102 5.01 -24.36 -5.58
CA THR A 102 4.41 -23.24 -4.85
C THR A 102 3.25 -23.73 -3.99
N VAL A 103 3.33 -23.46 -2.69
CA VAL A 103 2.28 -23.83 -1.74
C VAL A 103 1.22 -22.75 -1.73
N LYS A 104 -0.02 -23.12 -2.05
CA LYS A 104 -1.17 -22.24 -1.92
C LYS A 104 -1.48 -22.04 -0.43
N GLY A 105 -1.63 -20.79 -0.02
CA GLY A 105 -2.14 -20.44 1.30
C GLY A 105 -3.43 -19.64 1.21
N GLY A 106 -3.90 -19.19 2.36
CA GLY A 106 -5.01 -18.26 2.49
C GLY A 106 -4.57 -16.80 2.36
N ILE A 107 -5.44 -15.92 2.86
CA ILE A 107 -5.32 -14.47 2.72
C ILE A 107 -5.02 -13.83 4.07
N GLY A 108 -3.94 -13.06 4.14
CA GLY A 108 -3.62 -12.17 5.26
C GLY A 108 -3.99 -10.72 4.94
N ARG A 109 -4.82 -10.09 5.77
CA ARG A 109 -5.21 -8.68 5.57
C ARG A 109 -4.46 -7.76 6.52
N GLY A 110 -3.85 -6.73 5.95
CA GLY A 110 -2.99 -5.78 6.65
C GLY A 110 -3.49 -4.36 6.67
N HIS A 111 -2.52 -3.46 6.48
CA HIS A 111 -2.72 -2.02 6.51
C HIS A 111 -3.98 -1.61 5.77
N CYS A 112 -4.79 -0.81 6.44
CA CYS A 112 -6.11 -0.47 5.97
C CYS A 112 -6.43 0.97 6.31
N TRP A 113 -6.87 1.72 5.30
CA TRP A 113 -7.09 3.15 5.42
C TRP A 113 -8.38 3.59 4.71
N PHE A 114 -9.10 4.52 5.33
CA PHE A 114 -10.23 5.22 4.74
C PHE A 114 -9.81 6.61 4.27
N VAL A 115 -9.93 6.85 2.97
CA VAL A 115 -9.71 8.13 2.31
C VAL A 115 -11.05 8.87 2.15
N PRO A 116 -11.22 10.08 2.73
CA PRO A 116 -12.45 10.84 2.64
C PRO A 116 -12.59 11.54 1.29
N LYS A 117 -13.82 11.68 0.80
CA LYS A 117 -14.13 12.49 -0.39
C LYS A 117 -13.78 13.97 -0.21
N ALA A 118 -13.93 14.53 0.99
CA ALA A 118 -13.79 15.96 1.23
C ALA A 118 -12.32 16.46 1.27
N LEU A 119 -11.35 15.56 1.48
CA LEU A 119 -9.92 15.88 1.60
C LEU A 119 -9.58 17.00 2.61
N ASP A 120 -10.45 17.22 3.59
CA ASP A 120 -10.25 18.09 4.76
C ASP A 120 -9.49 17.39 5.89
N SER A 121 -9.28 16.08 5.73
CA SER A 121 -8.60 15.19 6.68
C SER A 121 -7.69 14.22 5.93
N PRO A 122 -6.58 13.76 6.54
CA PRO A 122 -5.74 12.69 5.99
C PRO A 122 -6.43 11.32 6.03
N GLY A 123 -7.72 11.25 6.37
CA GLY A 123 -8.44 10.00 6.54
C GLY A 123 -8.10 9.30 7.85
N VAL A 124 -8.55 8.06 7.97
CA VAL A 124 -8.44 7.29 9.23
C VAL A 124 -8.08 5.83 8.98
N ALA A 125 -7.32 5.24 9.89
CA ALA A 125 -7.05 3.81 9.89
C ALA A 125 -8.34 3.02 10.08
N CYS A 126 -8.44 1.87 9.42
CA CYS A 126 -9.48 0.90 9.75
C CYS A 126 -9.24 0.32 11.14
N LYS A 127 -10.31 0.00 11.88
CA LYS A 127 -10.19 -0.71 13.17
C LYS A 127 -9.46 -2.05 13.06
N THR A 128 -9.54 -2.69 11.90
CA THR A 128 -8.91 -3.98 11.59
C THR A 128 -7.54 -3.82 10.93
N SER A 129 -6.96 -2.61 10.88
CA SER A 129 -5.65 -2.40 10.27
C SER A 129 -4.58 -3.15 11.08
N VAL A 130 -3.75 -3.90 10.38
CA VAL A 130 -2.55 -4.54 10.95
C VAL A 130 -1.37 -4.04 10.15
N ASP A 131 -0.59 -3.15 10.77
CA ASP A 131 0.53 -2.46 10.11
C ASP A 131 1.86 -3.23 10.25
N GLY A 132 1.87 -4.32 11.04
CA GLY A 132 3.02 -5.20 11.23
C GLY A 132 3.25 -6.19 10.08
N ALA A 133 4.11 -7.17 10.34
CA ALA A 133 4.44 -8.25 9.41
C ALA A 133 3.21 -9.12 9.07
N ILE A 134 2.94 -9.31 7.76
CA ILE A 134 1.86 -10.16 7.26
C ILE A 134 2.35 -10.95 6.05
N GLY A 135 2.01 -12.24 6.02
CA GLY A 135 2.49 -13.22 5.05
C GLY A 135 3.80 -13.87 5.48
N MET A 136 4.64 -14.18 4.51
CA MET A 136 6.01 -14.64 4.73
C MET A 136 6.99 -13.47 4.47
N PRO A 137 7.22 -12.57 5.44
CA PRO A 137 8.34 -11.65 5.36
C PRO A 137 9.60 -12.49 5.54
N VAL A 138 10.22 -12.89 4.42
CA VAL A 138 11.60 -13.37 4.45
C VAL A 138 12.51 -12.18 4.74
#